data_AF-A0A967PBW7-F1
#
_entry.id   AF-A0A967PBW7-F1
#
_cell.length_a   1.000
_cell.length_b   1.000
_cell.length_c   1.000
_cell.angle_alpha   90.00
_cell.angle_beta   90.00
_cell.angle_gamma   90.00
#
_symmetry.space_group_name_H-M   'P 1'
#
loop_
_entity.id
_entity.type
_entity.pdbx_description
1 polymer ?
#
loop_
_entity_poly.entity_id
_entity_poly.type
_entity_poly.pdbx_seq_one_letter_code
_entity_poly.pdbx_strand_id
1 'polypeptide(L)'
;MRYPLPALLLVGTVATVLGGNATADTTDVKWRSVVEITKQGDHCVDDPNCFNRYHPAISPVAKAEPGDHIVFHTRDALDADLGLDSVADDVAAVDLNLVHPMTGPVHIEGAERGDVLAVTLVDIEPDQYGYTVIVPGFGFLRDLYTEPFLVNWKVTRTHAVSDQMPGVRVPYEAFPGSIGVLPGAPEVEAWKARESALGAAGGVALPPQPLGALPAAVCGPEGSHKDDCLRTIPPRENGGNMDVQQMQVGT
;
A
#
# COMPACT_ATOMS: atom_id res chain seq x y z
N MET A 1 16.48 4.51 -100.25
CA MET A 1 15.92 5.56 -99.40
C MET A 1 15.87 5.05 -97.97
N ARG A 2 16.75 5.54 -97.10
CA ARG A 2 16.81 5.22 -95.67
C ARG A 2 16.27 6.45 -94.91
N TYR A 3 15.24 6.28 -94.09
CA TYR A 3 14.80 7.28 -93.12
C TYR A 3 15.42 6.94 -91.74
N PRO A 4 15.94 7.91 -90.97
CA PRO A 4 16.33 7.65 -89.59
C PRO A 4 15.15 7.86 -88.64
N LEU A 5 15.01 6.96 -87.66
CA LEU A 5 14.12 7.09 -86.50
C LEU A 5 14.71 8.09 -85.49
N PRO A 6 13.92 8.91 -84.79
CA PRO A 6 14.43 9.81 -83.76
C PRO A 6 14.63 9.06 -82.44
N ALA A 7 15.78 9.28 -81.80
CA ALA A 7 16.07 8.80 -80.46
C ALA A 7 15.37 9.70 -79.42
N LEU A 8 14.46 9.11 -78.64
CA LEU A 8 13.83 9.77 -77.50
C LEU A 8 14.74 9.58 -76.27
N LEU A 9 15.38 10.66 -75.81
CA LEU A 9 16.10 10.67 -74.53
C LEU A 9 15.07 10.78 -73.38
N LEU A 10 14.86 9.69 -72.65
CA LEU A 10 14.22 9.74 -71.32
C LEU A 10 15.26 10.20 -70.30
N VAL A 11 15.10 11.42 -69.79
CA VAL A 11 15.82 11.89 -68.59
C VAL A 11 15.04 11.36 -67.38
N GLY A 12 15.52 10.28 -66.78
CA GLY A 12 14.97 9.73 -65.55
C GLY A 12 15.40 10.57 -64.36
N THR A 13 14.48 11.33 -63.77
CA THR A 13 14.69 12.03 -62.49
C THR A 13 14.66 10.99 -61.37
N VAL A 14 15.82 10.63 -60.83
CA VAL A 14 15.92 9.82 -59.61
C VAL A 14 15.61 10.73 -58.43
N ALA A 15 14.37 10.70 -57.96
CA ALA A 15 14.01 11.29 -56.67
C ALA A 15 14.50 10.35 -55.56
N THR A 16 15.62 10.69 -54.92
CA THR A 16 16.06 10.08 -53.67
C THR A 16 15.08 10.46 -52.57
N VAL A 17 14.09 9.60 -52.32
CA VAL A 17 13.26 9.66 -51.13
C VAL A 17 14.18 9.34 -49.94
N LEU A 18 14.63 10.37 -49.24
CA LEU A 18 15.19 10.24 -47.91
C LEU A 18 14.06 9.79 -46.99
N GLY A 19 13.87 8.46 -46.90
CA GLY A 19 13.02 7.84 -45.90
C GLY A 19 13.59 8.12 -44.52
N GLY A 20 13.21 9.25 -43.92
CA GLY A 20 13.36 9.43 -42.49
C GLY A 20 12.53 8.35 -41.82
N ASN A 21 13.17 7.48 -41.04
CA ASN A 21 12.46 6.54 -40.17
C ASN A 21 11.60 7.38 -39.21
N ALA A 22 10.29 7.43 -39.45
CA ALA A 22 9.37 7.99 -38.50
C ALA A 22 9.36 7.06 -37.27
N THR A 23 9.89 7.53 -36.15
CA THR A 23 9.81 6.84 -34.88
C THR A 23 8.45 7.17 -34.26
N ALA A 24 7.53 6.21 -34.26
CA ALA A 24 6.20 6.33 -33.64
C ALA A 24 6.23 6.03 -32.13
N ASP A 25 7.41 5.82 -31.56
CA ASP A 25 7.59 5.53 -30.14
C ASP A 25 7.50 6.82 -29.32
N THR A 26 6.47 6.91 -28.48
CA THR A 26 6.23 8.04 -27.58
C THR A 26 6.47 7.68 -26.12
N THR A 27 7.20 6.59 -25.83
CA THR A 27 7.44 6.10 -24.46
C THR A 27 8.08 7.16 -23.57
N ASP A 28 8.90 8.04 -24.15
CA ASP A 28 9.58 9.13 -23.45
C ASP A 28 8.75 10.41 -23.31
N VAL A 29 7.58 10.48 -23.93
CA VAL A 29 6.66 11.62 -23.80
C VAL A 29 5.92 11.52 -22.48
N LYS A 30 6.49 12.10 -21.42
CA LYS A 30 5.90 12.15 -20.08
C LYS A 30 5.19 13.48 -19.86
N TRP A 31 3.99 13.42 -19.31
CA TRP A 31 3.23 14.61 -18.89
C TRP A 31 2.84 14.60 -17.41
N ARG A 32 3.05 13.46 -16.73
CA ARG A 32 2.76 13.27 -15.31
C ARG A 32 4.06 13.06 -14.55
N SER A 33 4.11 13.62 -13.35
CA SER A 33 5.10 13.29 -12.34
C SER A 33 4.59 12.12 -11.50
N VAL A 34 5.47 11.14 -11.24
CA VAL A 34 5.16 9.93 -10.48
C VAL A 34 6.23 9.78 -9.40
N VAL A 35 5.78 9.76 -8.14
CA VAL A 35 6.61 9.44 -6.97
C VAL A 35 6.32 7.98 -6.61
N GLU A 36 7.29 7.10 -6.80
CA GLU A 36 7.13 5.67 -6.55
C GLU A 36 7.91 5.27 -5.29
N ILE A 37 7.21 4.65 -4.34
CA ILE A 37 7.76 4.12 -3.09
C ILE A 37 7.69 2.60 -3.16
N THR A 38 8.83 1.99 -3.43
CA THR A 38 8.96 0.54 -3.59
C THR A 38 9.11 -0.18 -2.26
N LYS A 39 8.71 -1.45 -2.22
CA LYS A 39 8.95 -2.36 -1.08
C LYS A 39 10.27 -3.11 -1.26
N GLN A 40 11.03 -3.31 -0.17
CA GLN A 40 12.35 -3.97 -0.18
C GLN A 40 12.47 -5.05 0.90
N GLY A 41 13.08 -6.20 0.58
CA GLY A 41 13.20 -7.30 1.53
C GLY A 41 11.88 -8.02 1.81
N ASP A 42 11.92 -8.99 2.71
CA ASP A 42 10.80 -9.92 2.94
C ASP A 42 9.80 -9.35 3.94
N HIS A 43 10.27 -8.66 4.98
CA HIS A 43 9.43 -8.06 6.02
C HIS A 43 9.57 -6.54 6.11
N CYS A 44 8.67 -5.89 6.85
CA CYS A 44 8.73 -4.45 7.12
C CYS A 44 10.05 -4.00 7.77
N VAL A 45 10.68 -4.85 8.57
CA VAL A 45 11.98 -4.55 9.22
C VAL A 45 13.13 -4.42 8.22
N ASP A 46 13.02 -5.06 7.06
CA ASP A 46 14.02 -5.01 5.98
C ASP A 46 13.82 -3.80 5.06
N ASP A 47 12.74 -3.06 5.26
CA ASP A 47 12.26 -2.05 4.34
C ASP A 47 12.35 -0.64 4.95
N PRO A 48 13.27 0.22 4.48
CA PRO A 48 13.39 1.57 5.00
C PRO A 48 12.16 2.45 4.70
N ASN A 49 11.30 2.03 3.76
CA ASN A 49 10.07 2.72 3.41
C ASN A 49 8.88 2.25 4.27
N CYS A 50 9.09 1.31 5.19
CA CYS A 50 8.04 0.72 6.00
C CYS A 50 8.07 1.21 7.45
N PHE A 51 6.89 1.46 8.00
CA PHE A 51 6.67 1.78 9.41
C PHE A 51 5.39 1.11 9.90
N ASN A 52 5.26 0.85 11.20
CA ASN A 52 4.06 0.18 11.75
C ASN A 52 3.52 0.85 13.03
N ARG A 53 3.92 2.09 13.28
CA ARG A 53 3.43 2.93 14.38
C ARG A 53 3.17 4.34 13.91
N TYR A 54 2.20 5.02 14.51
CA TYR A 54 2.01 6.45 14.31
C TYR A 54 2.80 7.26 15.33
N HIS A 55 3.69 8.13 14.85
CA HIS A 55 4.34 9.15 15.65
C HIS A 55 4.86 10.32 14.77
N PRO A 56 4.72 11.59 15.17
CA PRO A 56 5.17 12.74 14.37
C PRO A 56 6.67 12.80 14.09
N ALA A 57 7.49 12.11 14.91
CA ALA A 57 8.94 12.06 14.71
C ALA A 57 9.40 11.10 13.60
N ILE A 58 8.48 10.33 13.00
CA ILE A 58 8.79 9.46 11.87
C ILE A 58 9.07 10.34 10.65
N SER A 59 10.28 10.22 10.10
CA SER A 59 10.69 11.02 8.95
C SER A 59 10.00 10.55 7.67
N PRO A 60 9.68 11.46 6.73
CA PRO A 60 9.19 11.07 5.42
C PRO A 60 10.26 10.34 4.62
N VAL A 61 9.82 9.35 3.84
CA VAL A 61 10.68 8.52 2.97
C VAL A 61 10.70 9.04 1.53
N ALA A 62 9.73 9.88 1.17
CA ALA A 62 9.64 10.56 -0.11
C ALA A 62 9.00 11.94 0.04
N LYS A 63 9.13 12.75 -1.01
CA LYS A 63 8.48 14.05 -1.16
C LYS A 63 7.65 14.05 -2.44
N ALA A 64 6.50 14.71 -2.41
CA ALA A 64 5.63 14.90 -3.56
C ALA A 64 5.04 16.31 -3.56
N GLU A 65 4.68 16.82 -4.73
CA GLU A 65 3.98 18.08 -4.90
C GLU A 65 2.47 17.84 -5.09
N PRO A 66 1.59 18.80 -4.74
CA PRO A 66 0.17 18.71 -5.07
C PRO A 66 -0.05 18.45 -6.58
N GLY A 67 -0.76 17.36 -6.90
CA GLY A 67 -1.01 16.93 -8.28
C GLY A 67 -0.12 15.79 -8.78
N ASP A 68 0.94 15.43 -8.04
CA ASP A 68 1.73 14.24 -8.33
C ASP A 68 0.91 12.96 -8.16
N HIS A 69 1.20 11.96 -9.00
CA HIS A 69 0.76 10.59 -8.74
C HIS A 69 1.75 9.93 -7.78
N ILE A 70 1.24 9.27 -6.75
CA ILE A 70 2.07 8.53 -5.81
C ILE A 70 1.72 7.04 -5.92
N VAL A 71 2.72 6.20 -6.16
CA VAL A 71 2.58 4.75 -6.23
C VAL A 71 3.21 4.15 -4.97
N PHE A 72 2.40 3.45 -4.18
CA PHE A 72 2.84 2.74 -2.98
C PHE A 72 2.88 1.25 -3.24
N HIS A 73 4.05 0.63 -3.05
CA HIS A 73 4.17 -0.82 -2.99
C HIS A 73 3.97 -1.26 -1.55
N THR A 74 2.89 -2.00 -1.28
CA THR A 74 2.51 -2.39 0.08
C THR A 74 2.77 -3.87 0.33
N ARG A 75 2.90 -4.19 1.62
CA ARG A 75 2.85 -5.56 2.13
C ARG A 75 1.43 -5.86 2.62
N ASP A 76 1.14 -7.13 2.88
CA ASP A 76 -0.10 -7.48 3.57
C ASP A 76 -0.08 -7.01 5.03
N ALA A 77 -1.26 -7.05 5.66
CA ALA A 77 -1.49 -6.47 6.97
C ALA A 77 -0.80 -7.22 8.12
N LEU A 78 -0.44 -8.50 7.94
CA LEU A 78 0.12 -9.33 9.00
C LEU A 78 1.65 -9.32 9.02
N ASP A 79 2.30 -8.99 7.90
CA ASP A 79 3.77 -9.06 7.74
C ASP A 79 4.33 -10.45 8.09
N ALA A 80 3.55 -11.49 7.80
CA ALA A 80 3.82 -12.88 8.16
C ALA A 80 4.07 -13.74 6.92
N ASP A 81 4.76 -14.87 7.09
CA ASP A 81 5.13 -15.80 6.01
C ASP A 81 3.96 -16.70 5.57
N LEU A 82 2.80 -16.09 5.26
CA LEU A 82 1.64 -16.81 4.76
C LEU A 82 1.70 -16.95 3.23
N GLY A 83 1.29 -18.12 2.73
CA GLY A 83 1.22 -18.43 1.31
C GLY A 83 0.11 -19.44 1.00
N LEU A 84 0.02 -19.85 -0.27
CA LEU A 84 -1.02 -20.80 -0.73
C LEU A 84 -0.98 -22.15 0.01
N ASP A 85 0.17 -22.49 0.59
CA ASP A 85 0.44 -23.76 1.25
C ASP A 85 0.23 -23.67 2.78
N SER A 86 -0.05 -22.46 3.30
CA SER A 86 -0.23 -22.22 4.72
C SER A 86 -1.49 -22.91 5.27
N VAL A 87 -1.42 -23.28 6.54
CA VAL A 87 -2.49 -23.95 7.29
C VAL A 87 -2.96 -23.09 8.45
N ALA A 88 -4.09 -23.46 9.06
CA ALA A 88 -4.66 -22.71 10.17
C ALA A 88 -3.69 -22.55 11.36
N ASP A 89 -2.84 -23.55 11.63
CA ASP A 89 -1.85 -23.49 12.72
C ASP A 89 -0.80 -22.39 12.51
N ASP A 90 -0.49 -22.02 11.27
CA ASP A 90 0.44 -20.93 10.95
C ASP A 90 -0.12 -19.57 11.41
N VAL A 91 -1.45 -19.42 11.44
CA VAL A 91 -2.14 -18.21 11.94
C VAL A 91 -1.93 -18.05 13.44
N ALA A 92 -1.82 -19.14 14.19
CA ALA A 92 -1.61 -19.10 15.64
C ALA A 92 -0.23 -18.52 16.01
N ALA A 93 0.72 -18.54 15.07
CA ALA A 93 2.08 -18.02 15.24
C ALA A 93 2.23 -16.54 14.85
N VAL A 94 1.17 -15.89 14.35
CA VAL A 94 1.23 -14.49 13.87
C VAL A 94 1.51 -13.53 15.03
N ASP A 95 2.59 -12.75 14.90
CA ASP A 95 2.94 -11.70 15.85
C ASP A 95 2.15 -10.42 15.55
N LEU A 96 1.06 -10.23 16.29
CA LEU A 96 0.24 -9.03 16.21
C LEU A 96 0.97 -7.75 16.64
N ASN A 97 2.24 -7.75 17.04
CA ASN A 97 3.01 -6.52 17.23
C ASN A 97 3.54 -5.94 15.91
N LEU A 98 3.69 -6.77 14.89
CA LEU A 98 4.18 -6.34 13.57
C LEU A 98 3.11 -5.56 12.79
N VAL A 99 1.84 -5.83 13.09
CA VAL A 99 0.72 -5.23 12.37
C VAL A 99 0.48 -3.76 12.75
N HIS A 100 0.02 -2.93 11.82
CA HIS A 100 0.00 -3.09 10.36
C HIS A 100 1.26 -2.44 9.76
N PRO A 101 2.02 -3.12 8.89
CA PRO A 101 3.07 -2.46 8.12
C PRO A 101 2.44 -1.46 7.13
N MET A 102 2.97 -0.24 7.10
CA MET A 102 2.53 0.85 6.23
C MET A 102 3.71 1.34 5.39
N THR A 103 3.46 1.59 4.10
CA THR A 103 4.45 2.19 3.20
C THR A 103 4.36 3.72 3.27
N GLY A 104 5.48 4.39 3.52
CA GLY A 104 5.56 5.85 3.66
C GLY A 104 6.40 6.26 4.87
N PRO A 105 6.14 7.44 5.47
CA PRO A 105 5.20 8.47 5.05
C PRO A 105 5.76 9.34 3.91
N VAL A 106 4.87 9.98 3.14
CA VAL A 106 5.26 10.92 2.08
C VAL A 106 4.99 12.35 2.54
N HIS A 107 5.99 13.22 2.39
CA HIS A 107 5.82 14.65 2.65
C HIS A 107 5.21 15.34 1.43
N ILE A 108 4.09 16.03 1.62
CA ILE A 108 3.47 16.84 0.57
C ILE A 108 3.95 18.28 0.70
N GLU A 109 4.64 18.78 -0.32
CA GLU A 109 5.20 20.13 -0.33
C GLU A 109 4.09 21.18 -0.16
N GLY A 110 4.30 22.08 0.81
CA GLY A 110 3.35 23.16 1.14
C GLY A 110 2.13 22.77 1.98
N ALA A 111 1.96 21.49 2.33
CA ALA A 111 0.88 21.07 3.23
C ALA A 111 1.18 21.46 4.69
N GLU A 112 0.23 22.14 5.34
CA GLU A 112 0.37 22.62 6.72
C GLU A 112 -0.72 22.05 7.65
N ARG A 113 -0.50 22.18 8.96
CA ARG A 113 -1.49 21.76 9.97
C ARG A 113 -2.77 22.58 9.80
N GLY A 114 -3.88 21.90 9.54
CA GLY A 114 -5.19 22.50 9.32
C GLY A 114 -5.67 22.36 7.87
N ASP A 115 -4.77 22.01 6.95
CA ASP A 115 -5.13 21.68 5.57
C ASP A 115 -5.80 20.32 5.45
N VAL A 116 -6.45 20.10 4.30
CA VAL A 116 -7.01 18.81 3.89
C VAL A 116 -6.22 18.29 2.70
N LEU A 117 -5.71 17.07 2.80
CA LEU A 117 -5.18 16.36 1.64
C LEU A 117 -6.33 15.66 0.91
N ALA A 118 -6.65 16.16 -0.29
CA ALA A 118 -7.55 15.47 -1.21
C ALA A 118 -6.76 14.40 -1.97
N VAL A 119 -7.10 13.13 -1.73
CA VAL A 119 -6.46 11.98 -2.38
C VAL A 119 -7.51 11.28 -3.23
N THR A 120 -7.18 11.01 -4.49
CA THR A 120 -7.99 10.17 -5.37
C THR A 120 -7.31 8.83 -5.57
N LEU A 121 -8.02 7.74 -5.34
CA LEU A 121 -7.53 6.39 -5.60
C LEU A 121 -7.59 6.12 -7.12
N VAL A 122 -6.44 6.16 -7.79
CA VAL A 122 -6.38 6.04 -9.26
C VAL A 122 -6.39 4.58 -9.73
N ASP A 123 -5.67 3.70 -9.05
CA ASP A 123 -5.65 2.27 -9.32
C ASP A 123 -5.22 1.50 -8.07
N ILE A 124 -5.59 0.22 -8.00
CA ILE A 124 -5.07 -0.75 -7.04
C ILE A 124 -4.73 -2.00 -7.87
N GLU A 125 -3.50 -2.48 -7.77
CA GLU A 125 -3.06 -3.76 -8.32
C GLU A 125 -2.87 -4.74 -7.16
N PRO A 126 -3.61 -5.87 -7.12
CA PRO A 126 -3.44 -6.85 -6.07
C PRO A 126 -2.22 -7.74 -6.34
N ASP A 127 -1.62 -8.28 -5.28
CA ASP A 127 -0.77 -9.46 -5.40
C ASP A 127 -1.62 -10.69 -5.81
N GLN A 128 -0.96 -11.77 -6.26
CA GLN A 128 -1.66 -12.99 -6.71
C GLN A 128 -2.21 -13.84 -5.56
N TYR A 129 -1.84 -13.52 -4.33
CA TYR A 129 -2.22 -14.22 -3.12
C TYR A 129 -2.87 -13.26 -2.13
N GLY A 130 -3.86 -13.77 -1.40
CA GLY A 130 -4.45 -13.12 -0.24
C GLY A 130 -5.01 -14.16 0.71
N TYR A 131 -5.42 -13.73 1.90
CA TYR A 131 -5.93 -14.65 2.92
C TYR A 131 -7.13 -14.06 3.67
N THR A 132 -7.89 -14.96 4.29
CA THR A 132 -8.84 -14.62 5.34
C THR A 132 -8.52 -15.46 6.55
N VAL A 133 -8.39 -14.82 7.72
CA VAL A 133 -8.01 -15.51 8.96
C VAL A 133 -9.02 -15.27 10.07
N ILE A 134 -9.13 -16.26 10.96
CA ILE A 134 -9.64 -16.07 12.32
C ILE A 134 -8.44 -16.24 13.25
N VAL A 135 -8.09 -15.17 13.96
CA VAL A 135 -7.06 -15.19 15.01
C VAL A 135 -7.77 -15.40 16.34
N PRO A 136 -7.50 -16.50 17.08
CA PRO A 136 -8.11 -16.77 18.37
C PRO A 136 -8.05 -15.59 19.34
N GLY A 137 -9.19 -15.24 19.94
CA GLY A 137 -9.28 -14.12 20.88
C GLY A 137 -9.36 -12.73 20.25
N PHE A 138 -9.34 -12.62 18.91
CA PHE A 138 -9.47 -11.36 18.18
C PHE A 138 -10.67 -11.35 17.23
N GLY A 139 -11.27 -10.17 17.03
CA GLY A 139 -12.41 -9.97 16.13
C GLY A 139 -13.79 -10.04 16.80
N PHE A 140 -14.83 -9.93 15.97
CA PHE A 140 -16.23 -9.75 16.40
C PHE A 140 -16.83 -11.02 17.02
N LEU A 141 -16.57 -12.19 16.43
CA LEU A 141 -17.11 -13.49 16.87
C LEU A 141 -16.09 -14.34 17.64
N ARG A 142 -15.10 -13.70 18.27
CA ARG A 142 -13.99 -14.36 18.99
C ARG A 142 -14.43 -15.33 20.10
N ASP A 143 -15.63 -15.14 20.65
CA ASP A 143 -16.19 -16.00 21.70
C ASP A 143 -16.87 -17.26 21.13
N LEU A 144 -17.16 -17.27 19.82
CA LEU A 144 -17.80 -18.40 19.11
C LEU A 144 -16.79 -19.20 18.28
N TYR A 145 -15.79 -18.53 17.72
CA TYR A 145 -14.73 -19.14 16.93
C TYR A 145 -13.39 -18.97 17.67
N THR A 146 -13.09 -19.95 18.52
CA THR A 146 -11.94 -19.92 19.43
C THR A 146 -10.70 -20.57 18.84
N GLU A 147 -10.84 -21.31 17.74
CA GLU A 147 -9.75 -21.98 17.04
C GLU A 147 -9.29 -21.16 15.83
N PRO A 148 -8.01 -21.26 15.43
CA PRO A 148 -7.53 -20.54 14.26
C PRO A 148 -8.21 -21.07 12.99
N PHE A 149 -8.39 -20.19 12.02
CA PHE A 149 -8.92 -20.55 10.71
C PHE A 149 -8.21 -19.75 9.62
N LEU A 150 -8.06 -20.36 8.44
CA LEU A 150 -7.39 -19.76 7.30
C LEU A 150 -8.07 -20.18 6.01
N VAL A 151 -8.29 -19.22 5.11
CA VAL A 151 -8.61 -19.45 3.70
C VAL A 151 -7.57 -18.74 2.85
N ASN A 152 -6.85 -19.50 2.03
CA ASN A 152 -5.88 -19.02 1.06
C ASN A 152 -6.59 -18.71 -0.25
N TRP A 153 -6.45 -17.49 -0.74
CA TRP A 153 -7.11 -17.00 -1.95
C TRP A 153 -6.10 -16.83 -3.08
N LYS A 154 -6.45 -17.37 -4.26
CA LYS A 154 -5.84 -17.01 -5.55
C LYS A 154 -6.55 -15.76 -6.05
N VAL A 155 -5.84 -14.64 -6.12
CA VAL A 155 -6.41 -13.31 -6.38
C VAL A 155 -6.07 -12.87 -7.81
N THR A 156 -7.03 -12.21 -8.46
CA THR A 156 -6.89 -11.59 -9.78
C THR A 156 -7.58 -10.23 -9.77
N ARG A 157 -7.34 -9.41 -10.81
CA ARG A 157 -8.04 -8.13 -11.02
C ARG A 157 -9.55 -8.22 -11.30
N THR A 158 -10.14 -9.42 -11.22
CA THR A 158 -11.58 -9.62 -11.45
C THR A 158 -12.27 -10.37 -10.33
N HIS A 159 -11.54 -11.24 -9.63
CA HIS A 159 -12.07 -12.05 -8.54
C HIS A 159 -10.97 -12.74 -7.72
N ALA A 160 -11.36 -13.27 -6.57
CA ALA A 160 -10.61 -14.25 -5.79
C ALA A 160 -11.36 -15.60 -5.72
N VAL A 161 -10.60 -16.70 -5.71
CA VAL A 161 -11.11 -18.08 -5.52
C VAL A 161 -10.20 -18.87 -4.58
N SER A 162 -10.76 -19.87 -3.90
CA SER A 162 -10.01 -20.77 -3.03
C SER A 162 -10.51 -22.21 -3.19
N ASP A 163 -9.59 -23.17 -3.22
CA ASP A 163 -9.93 -24.60 -3.22
C ASP A 163 -10.54 -25.03 -1.88
N GLN A 164 -10.34 -24.26 -0.81
CA GLN A 164 -10.97 -24.46 0.51
C GLN A 164 -12.44 -24.01 0.54
N MET A 165 -12.87 -23.22 -0.45
CA MET A 165 -14.24 -22.69 -0.57
C MET A 165 -14.82 -22.99 -1.98
N PRO A 166 -15.03 -24.27 -2.34
CA PRO A 166 -15.42 -24.66 -3.68
C PRO A 166 -16.78 -24.06 -4.08
N GLY A 167 -16.85 -23.55 -5.32
CA GLY A 167 -18.05 -22.92 -5.86
C GLY A 167 -18.24 -21.45 -5.48
N VAL A 168 -17.35 -20.88 -4.65
CA VAL A 168 -17.36 -19.46 -4.28
C VAL A 168 -16.39 -18.67 -5.15
N ARG A 169 -16.84 -17.51 -5.64
CA ARG A 169 -16.01 -16.51 -6.32
C ARG A 169 -16.31 -15.15 -5.70
N VAL A 170 -15.29 -14.51 -5.14
CA VAL A 170 -15.42 -13.17 -4.55
C VAL A 170 -15.04 -12.14 -5.62
N PRO A 171 -15.89 -11.15 -5.95
CA PRO A 171 -15.57 -10.15 -6.97
C PRO A 171 -14.39 -9.26 -6.53
N TYR A 172 -13.66 -8.72 -7.51
CA TYR A 172 -12.60 -7.75 -7.27
C TYR A 172 -13.20 -6.39 -6.90
N GLU A 173 -13.16 -6.08 -5.61
CA GLU A 173 -13.69 -4.85 -5.02
C GLU A 173 -12.63 -4.28 -4.05
N ALA A 174 -11.40 -4.09 -4.55
CA ALA A 174 -10.25 -3.72 -3.73
C ALA A 174 -10.35 -2.30 -3.15
N PHE A 175 -9.87 -2.16 -1.92
CA PHE A 175 -9.78 -0.90 -1.18
C PHE A 175 -8.62 -0.97 -0.20
N PRO A 176 -7.99 0.16 0.18
CA PRO A 176 -7.02 0.18 1.27
C PRO A 176 -7.76 0.14 2.61
N GLY A 177 -7.48 -0.88 3.44
CA GLY A 177 -7.99 -0.92 4.81
C GLY A 177 -7.43 0.21 5.67
N SER A 178 -6.15 0.54 5.44
CA SER A 178 -5.42 1.61 6.13
C SER A 178 -4.93 2.70 5.17
N ILE A 179 -5.39 3.93 5.36
CA ILE A 179 -4.91 5.14 4.67
C ILE A 179 -5.08 6.35 5.59
N GLY A 180 -4.07 7.21 5.71
CA GLY A 180 -4.15 8.37 6.59
C GLY A 180 -2.89 9.21 6.62
N VAL A 181 -2.93 10.26 7.45
CA VAL A 181 -1.81 11.19 7.68
C VAL A 181 -1.16 10.95 9.04
N LEU A 182 0.10 11.34 9.23
CA LEU A 182 0.72 11.30 10.55
C LEU A 182 0.02 12.28 11.51
N PRO A 183 -0.19 11.90 12.79
CA PRO A 183 -0.70 12.81 13.81
C PRO A 183 0.33 13.86 14.22
N GLY A 184 -0.14 14.98 14.77
CA GLY A 184 0.69 15.87 15.56
C GLY A 184 0.80 15.43 17.02
N ALA A 185 1.67 16.10 17.79
CA ALA A 185 1.82 15.82 19.21
C ALA A 185 0.51 15.94 20.02
N PRO A 186 -0.37 16.95 19.79
CA PRO A 186 -1.65 17.03 20.52
C PRO A 186 -2.55 15.82 20.29
N GLU A 187 -2.57 15.29 19.06
CA GLU A 187 -3.34 14.11 18.71
C GLU A 187 -2.78 12.87 19.41
N VAL A 188 -1.45 12.67 19.39
CA VAL A 188 -0.79 11.56 20.10
C VAL A 188 -1.15 11.55 21.59
N GLU A 189 -1.04 12.68 22.27
CA GLU A 189 -1.36 12.80 23.69
C GLU A 189 -2.83 12.46 23.98
N ALA A 190 -3.76 13.02 23.19
CA ALA A 190 -5.20 12.79 23.37
C ALA A 190 -5.57 11.31 23.13
N TRP A 191 -5.01 10.70 22.08
CA TRP A 191 -5.28 9.31 21.72
C TRP A 191 -4.72 8.34 22.75
N LYS A 192 -3.47 8.54 23.17
CA LYS A 192 -2.83 7.75 24.22
C LYS A 192 -3.60 7.84 25.53
N ALA A 193 -4.03 9.04 25.94
CA ALA A 193 -4.76 9.24 27.17
C ALA A 193 -6.10 8.47 27.18
N ARG A 194 -6.93 8.62 26.14
CA ARG A 194 -8.25 7.97 26.07
C ARG A 194 -8.15 6.44 25.94
N GLU A 195 -7.18 5.94 25.18
CA GLU A 195 -6.97 4.50 25.01
C GLU A 195 -6.40 3.85 26.27
N SER A 196 -5.48 4.54 26.96
CA SER A 196 -4.98 4.10 28.26
C SER A 196 -6.09 4.08 29.31
N ALA A 197 -6.97 5.09 29.33
CA ALA A 197 -8.11 5.13 30.23
C ALA A 197 -9.10 3.97 29.95
N LEU A 198 -9.36 3.65 28.68
CA LEU A 198 -10.17 2.50 28.30
C LEU A 198 -9.55 1.18 28.77
N GLY A 199 -8.24 1.00 28.55
CA GLY A 199 -7.51 -0.18 29.02
C GLY A 199 -7.56 -0.32 30.54
N ALA A 200 -7.36 0.78 31.29
CA ALA A 200 -7.46 0.79 32.75
C ALA A 200 -8.87 0.46 33.26
N ALA A 201 -9.91 0.74 32.47
CA ALA A 201 -11.29 0.37 32.76
C ALA A 201 -11.65 -1.08 32.36
N GLY A 202 -10.68 -1.87 31.90
CA GLY A 202 -10.88 -3.26 31.44
C GLY A 202 -11.43 -3.38 30.02
N GLY A 203 -11.47 -2.29 29.26
CA GLY A 203 -11.79 -2.30 27.84
C GLY A 203 -10.61 -2.79 26.98
N VAL A 204 -10.90 -3.12 25.73
CA VAL A 204 -9.87 -3.53 24.77
C VAL A 204 -9.22 -2.29 24.17
N ALA A 205 -7.96 -2.06 24.54
CA ALA A 205 -7.09 -1.04 23.96
C ALA A 205 -5.69 -1.64 23.76
N LEU A 206 -4.99 -1.19 22.72
CA LEU A 206 -3.64 -1.65 22.40
C LEU A 206 -2.67 -0.47 22.59
N PRO A 207 -2.12 -0.28 23.80
CA PRO A 207 -1.24 0.85 24.08
C PRO A 207 0.05 0.78 23.24
N PRO A 208 0.87 1.85 23.25
CA PRO A 208 2.21 1.80 22.69
C PRO A 208 2.96 0.54 23.11
N GLN A 209 3.50 -0.16 22.12
CA GLN A 209 4.25 -1.40 22.29
C GLN A 209 5.52 -1.31 21.43
N PRO A 210 6.69 -1.13 22.05
CA PRO A 210 7.94 -0.93 21.32
C PRO A 210 8.54 -2.22 20.74
N LEU A 211 8.15 -3.40 21.21
CA LEU A 211 8.59 -4.65 20.57
C LEU A 211 8.03 -4.74 19.14
N GLY A 212 8.91 -4.99 18.16
CA GLY A 212 8.55 -5.04 16.74
C GLY A 212 8.14 -3.69 16.13
N ALA A 213 8.33 -2.58 16.85
CA ALA A 213 7.92 -1.26 16.39
C ALA A 213 8.94 -0.62 15.43
N LEU A 214 8.44 -0.07 14.32
CA LEU A 214 9.23 0.53 13.26
C LEU A 214 8.76 1.97 12.96
N PRO A 215 9.70 2.92 12.73
CA PRO A 215 11.16 2.73 12.72
C PRO A 215 11.74 2.51 14.12
N ALA A 216 12.66 1.54 14.25
CA ALA A 216 13.17 1.12 15.56
C ALA A 216 13.87 2.26 16.34
N ALA A 217 14.55 3.18 15.64
CA ALA A 217 15.20 4.33 16.27
C ALA A 217 14.23 5.33 16.91
N VAL A 218 12.96 5.35 16.48
CA VAL A 218 11.92 6.22 17.03
C VAL A 218 11.04 5.44 18.00
N CYS A 219 10.57 4.27 17.58
CA CYS A 219 9.50 3.54 18.25
C CYS A 219 9.93 2.23 18.91
N GLY A 220 11.13 1.73 18.62
CA GLY A 220 11.63 0.46 19.15
C GLY A 220 11.96 0.54 20.66
N PRO A 221 12.44 -0.56 21.27
CA PRO A 221 12.69 -0.62 22.72
C PRO A 221 13.68 0.44 23.23
N GLU A 222 14.65 0.81 22.40
CA GLU A 222 15.63 1.88 22.66
C GLU A 222 15.34 3.16 21.86
N GLY A 223 14.14 3.26 21.27
CA GLY A 223 13.73 4.36 20.43
C GLY A 223 13.44 5.63 21.23
N SER A 224 13.61 6.79 20.61
CA SER A 224 13.44 8.10 21.26
C SER A 224 12.02 8.39 21.78
N HIS A 225 11.01 7.70 21.24
CA HIS A 225 9.58 7.89 21.53
C HIS A 225 8.85 6.56 21.75
N LYS A 226 9.54 5.55 22.26
CA LYS A 226 9.04 4.19 22.47
C LYS A 226 7.69 4.09 23.20
N ASP A 227 7.41 5.02 24.11
CA ASP A 227 6.19 5.04 24.94
C ASP A 227 5.06 5.91 24.32
N ASP A 228 5.30 6.54 23.17
CA ASP A 228 4.37 7.46 22.49
C ASP A 228 4.01 7.00 21.07
N CYS A 229 4.69 5.97 20.55
CA CYS A 229 4.40 5.40 19.25
C CYS A 229 3.13 4.54 19.26
N LEU A 230 2.05 5.08 18.69
CA LEU A 230 0.71 4.48 18.72
C LEU A 230 0.55 3.36 17.70
N ARG A 231 -0.21 2.31 18.07
CA ARG A 231 -0.56 1.21 17.16
C ARG A 231 -1.40 1.71 15.99
N THR A 232 -1.20 1.13 14.82
CA THR A 232 -1.97 1.39 13.58
C THR A 232 -3.27 0.58 13.49
N ILE A 233 -3.66 -0.12 14.56
CA ILE A 233 -4.84 -1.01 14.58
C ILE A 233 -6.18 -0.26 14.60
N PRO A 234 -6.43 0.69 15.53
CA PRO A 234 -7.70 1.39 15.54
C PRO A 234 -7.72 2.54 14.52
N PRO A 235 -8.85 2.80 13.84
CA PRO A 235 -9.04 4.05 13.13
C PRO A 235 -9.10 5.21 14.12
N ARG A 236 -8.65 6.38 13.69
CA ARG A 236 -8.71 7.62 14.45
C ARG A 236 -9.06 8.79 13.54
N GLU A 237 -9.00 10.00 14.06
CA GLU A 237 -9.35 11.23 13.34
C GLU A 237 -8.44 11.51 12.13
N ASN A 238 -7.26 10.89 12.04
CA ASN A 238 -6.38 10.95 10.87
C ASN A 238 -6.73 9.94 9.76
N GLY A 239 -7.82 9.19 9.92
CA GLY A 239 -8.11 7.99 9.14
C GLY A 239 -7.41 6.78 9.73
N GLY A 240 -6.37 6.30 9.04
CA GLY A 240 -5.67 5.08 9.41
C GLY A 240 -6.50 3.85 9.05
N ASN A 241 -6.59 2.88 9.96
CA ASN A 241 -7.26 1.60 9.72
C ASN A 241 -8.79 1.70 9.77
N MET A 242 -9.38 2.34 8.77
CA MET A 242 -10.82 2.58 8.68
C MET A 242 -11.61 1.39 8.15
N ASP A 243 -10.99 0.52 7.35
CA ASP A 243 -11.62 -0.66 6.76
C ASP A 243 -12.95 -0.37 6.02
N VAL A 244 -13.03 0.78 5.35
CA VAL A 244 -14.22 1.21 4.59
C VAL A 244 -14.15 0.68 3.17
N GLN A 245 -14.89 -0.40 2.91
CA GLN A 245 -14.92 -1.09 1.61
C GLN A 245 -15.34 -0.21 0.42
N GLN A 246 -15.99 0.93 0.67
CA GLN A 246 -16.39 1.89 -0.37
C GLN A 246 -15.25 2.79 -0.84
N MET A 247 -14.07 2.80 -0.18
CA MET A 247 -12.89 3.55 -0.61
C MET A 247 -12.18 2.83 -1.78
N GLN A 248 -12.80 2.85 -2.95
CA GLN A 248 -12.34 2.12 -4.13
C GLN A 248 -11.74 3.06 -5.17
N VAL A 249 -11.20 2.49 -6.25
CA VAL A 249 -10.72 3.26 -7.40
C VAL A 249 -11.81 4.25 -7.86
N GLY A 250 -11.44 5.53 -7.91
CA GLY A 250 -12.32 6.63 -8.29
C GLY A 250 -12.92 7.45 -7.14
N THR A 251 -12.74 7.04 -5.88
CA THR A 251 -12.98 7.91 -4.71
C THR A 251 -11.83 8.88 -4.52
#